data_AF-A0A3D3URV8-F1
#
_entry.id   AF-A0A3D3URV8-F1
#
_cell.length_a   1.000
_cell.length_b   1.000
_cell.length_c   1.000
_cell.angle_alpha   90.00
_cell.angle_beta   90.00
_cell.angle_gamma   90.00
#
_symmetry.space_group_name_H-M   'P 1'
#
loop_
_entity.id
_entity.type
_entity.pdbx_description
1 polymer ?
#
loop_
_entity_poly.entity_id
_entity_poly.type
_entity_poly.pdbx_seq_one_letter_code
_entity_poly.pdbx_strand_id
1 'polypeptide(L)'
;MQNTLFLHEEILLLALRDEEGTIASGGTMYQYAIGAALLAELLLSKRIEVEQSGKRKLVNLVSPTLLDEPLVDECLGKVNSAKRRAVLQTWVSRFAG
;
A
#
# COMPACT_ATOMS: atom_id res chain seq x y z
N MET A 1 3.69 -23.93 -9.95
CA MET A 1 2.75 -22.96 -9.36
C MET A 1 3.53 -21.67 -9.17
N GLN A 2 3.25 -20.63 -9.95
CA GLN A 2 3.80 -19.30 -9.67
C GLN A 2 2.96 -18.75 -8.51
N ASN A 3 3.49 -18.75 -7.30
CA ASN A 3 2.92 -17.95 -6.21
C ASN A 3 3.28 -16.50 -6.52
N THR A 4 2.41 -15.80 -7.24
CA THR A 4 2.56 -14.36 -7.42
C THR A 4 2.17 -13.71 -6.11
N LEU A 5 3.17 -13.25 -5.37
CA LEU A 5 2.99 -12.48 -4.15
C LEU A 5 2.56 -11.05 -4.50
N PHE A 6 1.86 -10.41 -3.59
CA PHE A 6 1.64 -8.98 -3.62
C PHE A 6 2.92 -8.25 -3.18
N LEU A 7 3.14 -7.03 -3.68
CA LEU A 7 4.31 -6.20 -3.40
C LEU A 7 4.57 -6.01 -1.90
N HIS A 8 3.51 -5.92 -1.09
CA HIS A 8 3.67 -5.73 0.35
C HIS A 8 4.22 -7.01 1.04
N GLU A 9 3.88 -8.19 0.52
CA GLU A 9 4.42 -9.47 0.97
C GLU A 9 5.87 -9.63 0.50
N GLU A 10 6.17 -9.24 -0.73
CA GLU A 10 7.55 -9.25 -1.27
C GLU A 10 8.47 -8.33 -0.47
N ILE A 11 8.01 -7.11 -0.14
CA ILE A 11 8.76 -6.18 0.72
C ILE A 11 8.95 -6.75 2.12
N LEU A 12 7.93 -7.42 2.68
CA LEU A 12 8.07 -8.06 3.99
C LEU A 12 9.16 -9.13 3.94
N LEU A 13 9.17 -9.99 2.92
CA LEU A 13 10.21 -11.00 2.76
C LEU A 13 11.61 -10.39 2.68
N LEU A 14 11.77 -9.27 1.96
CA LEU A 14 13.04 -8.54 1.90
C LEU A 14 13.45 -7.91 3.25
N ALA A 15 12.50 -7.65 4.14
CA ALA A 15 12.76 -7.07 5.46
C ALA A 15 13.10 -8.13 6.53
N LEU A 16 12.76 -9.40 6.27
CA LEU A 16 12.99 -10.50 7.20
C LEU A 16 14.42 -11.06 7.06
N ARG A 17 14.94 -11.58 8.17
CA ARG A 17 16.08 -12.49 8.14
C ARG A 17 15.60 -13.90 7.77
N ASP A 18 16.35 -14.56 6.90
CA ASP A 18 15.96 -15.85 6.31
C ASP A 18 15.73 -16.95 7.36
N GLU A 19 16.58 -17.02 8.40
CA GLU A 19 16.52 -18.11 9.39
C GLU A 19 15.62 -17.77 10.58
N GLU A 20 15.76 -16.56 11.14
CA GLU A 20 15.08 -16.20 12.38
C GLU A 20 13.64 -15.70 12.15
N GLY A 21 13.28 -15.31 10.92
CA GLY A 21 11.97 -14.73 10.62
C GLY A 21 11.71 -13.41 11.37
N THR A 22 12.80 -12.71 11.75
CA THR A 22 12.73 -11.42 12.44
C THR A 22 13.11 -10.28 11.50
N ILE A 23 12.65 -9.06 11.79
CA ILE A 23 13.03 -7.89 11.00
C ILE A 23 14.52 -7.62 11.18
N ALA A 24 15.25 -7.45 10.08
CA ALA A 24 16.66 -7.10 10.10
C ALA A 24 16.89 -5.81 10.90
N SER A 25 17.96 -5.75 11.70
CA SER A 25 18.22 -4.69 12.68
C SER A 25 18.40 -3.28 12.08
N GLY A 26 18.61 -3.19 10.76
CA GLY A 26 18.64 -1.95 9.98
C GLY A 26 17.35 -1.62 9.23
N GLY A 27 16.30 -2.43 9.38
CA GLY A 27 14.98 -2.28 8.77
C GLY A 27 14.12 -1.19 9.41
N THR A 28 14.73 -0.06 9.80
CA THR A 28 13.97 1.11 10.24
C THR A 28 13.08 1.59 9.09
N MET A 29 11.80 1.86 9.39
CA MET A 29 10.79 2.33 8.42
C MET A 29 10.20 1.29 7.45
N TYR A 30 10.41 -0.02 7.65
CA TYR A 30 9.80 -1.04 6.77
C TYR A 30 8.27 -0.93 6.68
N GLN A 31 7.61 -0.48 7.75
CA GLN A 31 6.16 -0.23 7.78
C GLN A 31 5.73 0.82 6.73
N TYR A 32 6.55 1.85 6.49
CA TYR A 32 6.29 2.83 5.44
C TYR A 32 6.50 2.25 4.04
N ALA A 33 7.46 1.34 3.88
CA ALA A 33 7.65 0.61 2.62
C ALA A 33 6.45 -0.29 2.33
N ILE A 34 5.95 -1.02 3.34
CA ILE A 34 4.72 -1.81 3.26
C ILE A 34 3.51 -0.91 2.92
N GLY A 35 3.35 0.21 3.62
CA GLY A 35 2.27 1.18 3.33
C GLY A 35 2.34 1.74 1.91
N ALA A 36 3.54 1.99 1.39
CA ALA A 36 3.73 2.41 0.00
C ALA A 36 3.41 1.28 -1.00
N ALA A 37 3.77 0.04 -0.70
CA ALA A 37 3.42 -1.11 -1.53
C ALA A 37 1.90 -1.34 -1.57
N LEU A 38 1.20 -1.26 -0.44
CA LEU A 38 -0.27 -1.35 -0.42
C LEU A 38 -0.92 -0.26 -1.29
N LEU A 39 -0.40 0.97 -1.25
CA LEU A 39 -0.86 2.05 -2.11
C LEU A 39 -0.52 1.80 -3.60
N ALA A 40 0.65 1.23 -3.88
CA ALA A 40 1.07 0.85 -5.22
C ALA A 40 0.20 -0.27 -5.81
N GLU A 41 -0.19 -1.26 -5.01
CA GLU A 41 -1.11 -2.32 -5.42
C GLU A 41 -2.45 -1.75 -5.89
N LEU A 42 -3.03 -0.83 -5.11
CA LEU A 42 -4.26 -0.15 -5.49
C LEU A 42 -4.12 0.65 -6.78
N LEU A 43 -2.95 1.23 -7.03
CA LEU A 43 -2.67 1.99 -8.25
C LEU A 43 -2.51 1.07 -9.47
N LEU A 44 -1.70 0.01 -9.34
CA LEU A 44 -1.42 -0.96 -10.41
C LEU A 44 -2.69 -1.75 -10.80
N SER A 45 -3.52 -2.08 -9.83
CA SER A 45 -4.83 -2.72 -10.01
C SER A 45 -5.94 -1.75 -10.45
N LYS A 46 -5.62 -0.46 -10.66
CA LYS A 46 -6.55 0.59 -11.11
C LYS A 46 -7.76 0.80 -10.17
N ARG A 47 -7.58 0.55 -8.86
CA ARG A 47 -8.56 0.92 -7.83
C ARG A 47 -8.49 2.40 -7.49
N ILE A 48 -7.30 2.97 -7.62
CA ILE A 48 -7.06 4.40 -7.45
C ILE A 48 -6.29 4.99 -8.63
N GLU A 49 -6.32 6.31 -8.73
CA GLU A 49 -5.47 7.09 -9.62
C GLU A 49 -4.84 8.27 -8.86
N VAL A 50 -3.80 8.85 -9.45
CA VAL A 50 -3.13 10.03 -8.92
C VAL A 50 -3.41 11.21 -9.83
N GLU A 51 -3.93 12.29 -9.26
CA GLU A 51 -4.18 13.55 -9.96
C GLU A 51 -2.86 14.11 -10.53
N GLN A 52 -2.80 14.28 -11.86
CA GLN A 52 -1.59 14.73 -12.54
C GLN A 52 -1.53 16.25 -12.74
N SER A 53 -2.69 16.91 -12.87
CA SER A 53 -2.83 18.32 -13.24
C SER A 53 -2.56 19.30 -12.09
N GLY A 54 -2.44 18.82 -10.85
CA GLY A 54 -2.26 19.66 -9.67
C GLY A 54 -0.82 19.70 -9.13
N LYS A 55 -0.49 20.74 -8.35
CA LYS A 55 0.75 20.80 -7.55
C LYS A 55 0.80 19.69 -6.49
N ARG A 56 -0.35 19.19 -6.05
CA ARG A 56 -0.48 18.13 -5.05
C ARG A 56 -0.89 16.83 -5.74
N LYS A 57 -0.16 15.75 -5.48
CA LYS A 57 -0.47 14.40 -5.97
C LYS A 57 -1.56 13.77 -5.10
N LEU A 58 -2.79 14.23 -5.30
CA LEU A 58 -3.98 13.71 -4.62
C LEU A 58 -4.37 12.36 -5.19
N VAL A 59 -4.86 11.47 -4.32
CA VAL A 59 -5.39 10.16 -4.71
C VAL A 59 -6.89 10.27 -4.93
N ASN A 60 -7.36 9.77 -6.08
CA ASN A 60 -8.78 9.59 -6.39
C ASN A 60 -9.12 8.11 -6.37
N LEU A 61 -10.31 7.78 -5.85
CA LEU A 61 -10.88 6.45 -5.97
C LEU A 61 -11.43 6.27 -7.38
N VAL A 62 -11.04 5.19 -8.05
CA VAL A 62 -11.52 4.80 -9.39
C VAL A 62 -12.55 3.68 -9.29
N SER A 63 -12.27 2.66 -8.47
CA SER A 63 -13.17 1.51 -8.27
C SER A 63 -13.11 1.01 -6.82
N PRO A 64 -14.26 0.79 -6.16
CA PRO A 64 -14.33 0.21 -4.82
C PRO A 64 -14.37 -1.34 -4.83
N THR A 65 -14.27 -1.99 -5.99
CA THR A 65 -14.32 -3.45 -6.08
C THR A 65 -13.15 -4.08 -5.33
N LEU A 66 -13.41 -5.11 -4.54
CA LEU A 66 -12.39 -5.83 -3.77
C LEU A 66 -11.39 -6.55 -4.70
N LEU A 67 -10.24 -6.91 -4.13
CA LEU A 67 -9.16 -7.65 -4.77
C LEU A 67 -8.97 -9.04 -4.16
N ASP A 68 -9.80 -9.42 -3.19
CA ASP A 68 -9.72 -10.68 -2.45
C ASP A 68 -8.38 -10.84 -1.69
N GLU A 69 -7.75 -9.72 -1.33
CA GLU A 69 -6.58 -9.65 -0.46
C GLU A 69 -6.92 -8.78 0.75
N PRO A 70 -7.00 -9.34 1.97
CA PRO A 70 -7.53 -8.66 3.13
C PRO A 70 -6.89 -7.30 3.46
N LEU A 71 -5.56 -7.16 3.36
CA LEU A 71 -4.87 -5.92 3.76
C LEU A 71 -5.06 -4.80 2.74
N VAL A 72 -4.99 -5.13 1.46
CA VAL A 72 -5.24 -4.23 0.34
C VAL A 72 -6.71 -3.81 0.34
N ASP A 73 -7.64 -4.73 0.61
CA ASP A 73 -9.07 -4.44 0.70
C ASP A 73 -9.42 -3.55 1.89
N GLU A 74 -8.76 -3.75 3.04
CA GLU A 74 -8.88 -2.83 4.18
C GLU A 74 -8.39 -1.42 3.79
N CYS A 75 -7.24 -1.33 3.12
CA CYS A 75 -6.67 -0.07 2.66
C CYS A 75 -7.57 0.62 1.62
N LEU A 76 -8.17 -0.14 0.70
CA LEU A 76 -9.16 0.35 -0.24
C LEU A 76 -10.39 0.89 0.51
N GLY A 77 -10.86 0.20 1.54
CA GLY A 77 -11.93 0.64 2.43
C GLY A 77 -11.63 1.98 3.10
N LYS A 78 -10.39 2.20 3.56
CA LYS A 78 -9.92 3.48 4.12
C LYS A 78 -9.95 4.60 3.08
N VAL A 79 -9.56 4.34 1.84
CA VAL A 79 -9.64 5.32 0.74
C VAL A 79 -11.10 5.64 0.40
N ASN A 80 -11.93 4.61 0.27
CA ASN A 80 -13.34 4.75 -0.12
C ASN A 80 -14.18 5.49 0.92
N SER A 81 -13.94 5.25 2.22
CA SER A 81 -14.70 5.87 3.31
C SER A 81 -14.21 7.28 3.71
N ALA A 82 -13.12 7.77 3.13
CA ALA A 82 -12.55 9.05 3.53
C ALA A 82 -13.39 10.25 3.07
N LYS A 83 -13.76 11.11 4.02
CA LYS A 83 -14.52 12.35 3.77
C LYS A 83 -13.83 13.32 2.80
N ARG A 84 -12.49 13.28 2.72
CA ARG A 84 -11.68 14.15 1.87
C ARG A 84 -10.54 13.37 1.24
N ARG A 85 -10.26 13.68 -0.03
CA ARG A 85 -9.06 13.22 -0.74
C ARG A 85 -7.80 13.70 -0.02
N ALA A 86 -6.77 12.88 -0.07
CA ALA A 86 -5.46 13.17 0.53
C ALA A 86 -4.32 12.86 -0.45
N VAL A 87 -3.14 13.40 -0.17
CA VAL A 87 -1.95 13.18 -0.99
C VAL A 87 -1.33 11.80 -0.73
N LEU A 88 -0.55 11.30 -1.68
CA LEU A 88 0.15 10.00 -1.58
C LEU A 88 0.83 9.78 -0.23
N GLN A 89 1.66 10.74 0.22
CA GLN A 89 2.40 10.64 1.48
C GLN A 89 1.45 10.43 2.68
N THR A 90 0.32 11.12 2.73
CA THR A 90 -0.65 10.97 3.81
C THR A 90 -1.27 9.58 3.83
N TRP A 91 -1.52 8.98 2.67
CA TRP A 91 -2.03 7.61 2.58
C TRP A 91 -0.98 6.59 3.03
N VAL A 92 0.26 6.74 2.57
CA VAL A 92 1.37 5.88 3.02
C VAL A 92 1.49 5.90 4.54
N SER A 93 1.49 7.09 5.16
CA SER A 93 1.51 7.22 6.62
C SER A 93 0.32 6.54 7.29
N ARG A 94 -0.89 6.67 6.75
CA ARG A 94 -2.09 6.02 7.32
C ARG A 94 -2.08 4.50 7.21
N PHE A 95 -1.42 3.96 6.18
CA PHE A 95 -1.30 2.51 5.99
C PHE A 95 -0.18 1.91 6.84
N ALA A 96 0.86 2.68 7.15
CA ALA A 96 1.99 2.26 7.97
C ALA A 96 1.66 2.11 9.48
N GLY A 97 0.53 2.68 9.93
CA GLY A 97 0.14 2.74 11.34
C GLY A 97 0.22 4.15 11.90
#